data_AF-A0A0F4YG35-F1
#
_entry.id   AF-A0A0F4YG35-F1
#
_cell.length_a   1.000
_cell.length_b   1.000
_cell.length_c   1.000
_cell.angle_alpha   90.00
_cell.angle_beta   90.00
_cell.angle_gamma   90.00
#
_symmetry.space_group_name_H-M   'P 1'
#
loop_
_entity.id
_entity.type
_entity.pdbx_description
1 polymer ?
#
loop_
_entity_poly.entity_id
_entity_poly.type
_entity_poly.pdbx_seq_one_letter_code
_entity_poly.pdbx_strand_id
1 'polypeptide(L)'
;MAVFFVSGSKNYYELAERNLAFVDTDLRPYEKEDEIMVAVPREAMLTIDCIPPSFVNKFLNGISVHGLIAAFLTHGDPELLKKYDLWRAVWPSRQDFEEGMPILWPERLRVSNSKFQSNSSNPIALPPSASGLWNSIRKKPVEHEYETKHQNLLAQQEKRLQDAWRSVTAVFPDTDWETYSYYWLIVNTRSFYYLMPGEEPPEDSNDAMALVPFADYFNHTDDAVSNDS
;
A
#
# COMPACT_ATOMS: atom_id res chain seq x y z
N MET A 1 -8.09 1.36 18.86
CA MET A 1 -7.06 2.42 18.94
C MET A 1 -5.79 1.84 18.37
N ALA A 2 -5.19 2.48 17.38
CA ALA A 2 -3.86 2.12 16.88
C ALA A 2 -2.82 2.98 17.60
N VAL A 3 -1.75 2.35 18.12
CA VAL A 3 -0.71 3.04 18.89
C VAL A 3 0.63 2.77 18.22
N PHE A 4 1.35 3.82 17.89
CA PHE A 4 2.67 3.77 17.25
C PHE A 4 3.73 4.21 18.25
N PHE A 5 4.86 3.50 18.28
CA PHE A 5 5.92 3.68 19.26
C PHE A 5 7.23 4.10 18.59
N VAL A 6 8.12 4.73 19.36
CA VAL A 6 9.52 4.94 18.94
C VAL A 6 10.22 3.58 18.83
N SER A 7 10.71 3.25 17.63
CA SER A 7 11.68 2.17 17.45
C SER A 7 13.07 2.70 17.80
N GLY A 8 13.79 2.03 18.69
CA GLY A 8 15.11 2.47 19.14
C GLY A 8 16.12 2.56 17.99
N SER A 9 16.38 3.76 17.47
CA SER A 9 17.54 4.03 16.62
C SER A 9 18.02 5.46 16.80
N LYS A 10 19.29 5.59 17.18
CA LYS A 10 19.97 6.86 17.41
C LYS A 10 20.53 7.37 16.08
N ASN A 11 19.74 8.07 15.27
CA ASN A 11 20.17 9.12 14.33
C ASN A 11 19.01 9.54 13.40
N TYR A 12 18.19 10.50 13.85
CA TYR A 12 17.09 11.07 13.06
C TYR A 12 17.46 12.44 12.49
N TYR A 13 18.41 12.51 11.56
CA TYR A 13 18.70 13.76 10.84
C TYR A 13 19.14 13.53 9.39
N GLU A 14 18.37 12.82 8.56
CA GLU A 14 18.53 12.93 7.09
C GLU A 14 17.44 12.26 6.22
N LEU A 15 16.12 12.47 6.41
CA LEU A 15 15.12 11.83 5.52
C LEU A 15 13.87 12.66 5.15
N ALA A 16 13.93 13.99 5.24
CA ALA A 16 12.81 14.86 4.85
C ALA A 16 12.91 15.40 3.41
N GLU A 17 13.60 14.72 2.49
CA GLU A 17 13.88 15.35 1.19
C GLU A 17 12.76 15.24 0.15
N ARG A 18 11.74 14.36 0.29
CA ARG A 18 10.79 14.16 -0.82
C ARG A 18 9.30 13.94 -0.50
N ASN A 19 8.87 13.75 0.75
CA ASN A 19 7.45 13.53 1.08
C ASN A 19 7.08 14.04 2.49
N LEU A 20 5.78 14.22 2.77
CA LEU A 20 5.26 14.62 4.09
C LEU A 20 5.71 13.60 5.14
N ALA A 21 6.37 14.06 6.20
CA ALA A 21 6.93 13.23 7.24
C ALA A 21 6.66 13.82 8.63
N PHE A 22 6.59 12.96 9.65
CA PHE A 22 6.71 13.43 11.03
C PHE A 22 8.16 13.77 11.35
N VAL A 23 8.37 14.99 11.88
CA VAL A 23 9.67 15.46 12.37
C VAL A 23 9.47 15.90 13.81
N ASP A 24 10.38 15.48 14.70
CA ASP A 24 10.39 15.99 16.06
C ASP A 24 10.80 17.46 16.07
N THR A 25 10.00 18.28 16.73
CA THR A 25 10.25 19.73 16.84
C THR A 25 10.88 20.10 18.17
N ASP A 26 10.84 19.21 19.15
CA ASP A 26 11.58 19.36 20.39
C ASP A 26 12.98 18.74 20.17
N LEU A 27 14.04 19.53 20.36
CA LEU A 27 15.44 19.05 20.35
C LEU A 27 15.76 18.10 21.53
N ARG A 28 14.74 17.50 22.16
CA ARG A 28 14.91 16.52 23.22
C ARG A 28 15.15 15.18 22.56
N PRO A 29 16.28 14.50 22.83
CA PRO A 29 16.44 13.13 22.36
C PRO A 29 15.29 12.29 22.92
N TYR A 30 14.65 11.47 22.08
CA TYR A 30 13.78 10.39 22.57
C TYR A 30 14.65 9.51 23.49
N GLU A 31 14.51 9.68 24.80
CA GLU A 31 15.36 8.98 25.77
C GLU A 31 14.84 7.57 26.11
N LYS A 32 13.65 7.18 25.62
CA LYS A 32 13.07 5.86 25.93
C LYS A 32 12.42 5.20 24.73
N GLU A 33 12.92 4.02 24.41
CA GLU A 33 12.20 3.00 23.64
C GLU A 33 10.80 2.80 24.24
N ASP A 34 9.83 2.45 23.40
CA ASP A 34 8.42 2.21 23.76
C ASP A 34 7.61 3.44 24.20
N GLU A 35 8.09 4.66 23.93
CA GLU A 35 7.26 5.86 24.07
C GLU A 35 6.19 5.94 22.98
N ILE A 36 4.95 6.26 23.37
CA ILE A 36 3.83 6.43 22.44
C ILE A 36 4.05 7.71 21.64
N MET A 37 4.24 7.57 20.33
CA MET A 37 4.39 8.67 19.38
C MET A 37 3.04 9.23 18.95
N VAL A 38 2.14 8.33 18.55
CA VAL A 38 0.81 8.68 18.05
C VAL A 38 -0.19 7.61 18.49
N ALA A 39 -1.32 8.05 19.03
CA ALA A 39 -2.48 7.21 19.30
C ALA A 39 -3.66 7.67 18.43
N VAL A 40 -4.18 6.78 17.59
CA VAL A 40 -5.29 7.06 16.68
C VAL A 40 -6.55 6.33 17.17
N PRO A 41 -7.65 7.05 17.46
CA PRO A 41 -8.94 6.44 17.79
C PRO A 41 -9.43 5.54 16.65
N ARG A 42 -10.13 4.45 16.99
CA ARG A 42 -10.62 3.50 15.97
C ARG A 42 -11.61 4.18 15.03
N GLU A 43 -12.42 5.08 15.56
CA GLU A 43 -13.48 5.81 14.85
C GLU A 43 -12.92 6.76 13.77
N ALA A 44 -11.63 7.10 13.88
CA ALA A 44 -10.90 7.89 12.90
C ALA A 44 -10.25 7.04 11.80
N MET A 45 -10.06 5.73 12.01
CA MET A 45 -9.50 4.83 11.01
C MET A 45 -10.49 4.58 9.87
N LEU A 46 -9.99 4.37 8.66
CA LEU A 46 -10.79 3.88 7.55
C LEU A 46 -10.54 2.38 7.36
N THR A 47 -11.54 1.60 7.76
CA THR A 47 -11.57 0.13 7.75
C THR A 47 -12.85 -0.33 7.06
N ILE A 48 -12.96 -1.64 6.76
CA ILE A 48 -14.13 -2.21 6.07
C ILE A 48 -15.46 -1.98 6.80
N ASP A 49 -15.46 -1.91 8.13
CA ASP A 49 -16.66 -1.65 8.96
C ASP A 49 -17.16 -0.21 8.88
N CYS A 50 -16.34 0.72 8.39
CA CYS A 50 -16.79 2.07 8.06
C CYS A 50 -17.64 2.13 6.78
N ILE A 51 -17.60 1.07 5.96
CA ILE A 51 -18.29 1.02 4.67
C ILE A 51 -19.70 0.47 4.88
N PRO A 52 -20.76 1.21 4.50
CA PRO A 52 -22.12 0.75 4.70
C PRO A 52 -22.38 -0.61 4.04
N PRO A 53 -23.11 -1.54 4.68
CA PRO A 53 -23.47 -2.82 4.07
C PRO A 53 -24.19 -2.66 2.72
N SER A 54 -24.97 -1.58 2.56
CA SER A 54 -25.63 -1.24 1.29
C SER A 54 -24.66 -0.94 0.15
N PHE A 55 -23.44 -0.50 0.46
CA PHE A 55 -22.35 -0.32 -0.50
C PHE A 55 -21.62 -1.63 -0.76
N VAL A 56 -21.25 -2.37 0.29
CA VAL A 56 -20.57 -3.68 0.20
C VAL A 56 -21.38 -4.68 -0.62
N ASN A 57 -22.70 -4.76 -0.37
CA ASN A 57 -23.60 -5.70 -1.03
C ASN A 57 -23.78 -5.45 -2.54
N LYS A 58 -23.25 -4.35 -3.10
CA LYS A 58 -23.22 -4.14 -4.55
C LYS A 58 -22.25 -5.10 -5.24
N PHE A 59 -21.22 -5.56 -4.54
CA PHE A 59 -20.17 -6.45 -5.06
C PHE A 59 -20.53 -7.92 -4.84
N LEU A 60 -21.58 -8.40 -5.52
CA LEU A 60 -22.15 -9.75 -5.32
C LEU A 60 -21.15 -10.89 -5.59
N ASN A 61 -20.19 -10.68 -6.47
CA ASN A 61 -19.14 -11.66 -6.79
C ASN A 61 -17.89 -11.51 -5.91
N GLY A 62 -17.97 -10.68 -4.87
CA GLY A 62 -16.84 -10.29 -4.05
C GLY A 62 -15.95 -9.23 -4.70
N ILE A 63 -15.10 -8.64 -3.87
CA ILE A 63 -14.04 -7.70 -4.22
C ILE A 63 -12.97 -7.80 -3.12
N SER A 64 -11.71 -7.57 -3.45
CA SER A 64 -10.66 -7.49 -2.44
C SER A 64 -10.87 -6.32 -1.50
N VAL A 65 -10.33 -6.38 -0.28
CA VAL A 65 -10.44 -5.26 0.68
C VAL A 65 -9.85 -3.97 0.10
N HIS A 66 -8.71 -4.05 -0.59
CA HIS A 66 -8.13 -2.94 -1.34
C HIS A 66 -9.12 -2.32 -2.33
N GLY A 67 -9.73 -3.16 -3.17
CA GLY A 67 -10.68 -2.71 -4.18
C GLY A 67 -11.93 -2.10 -3.56
N LEU A 68 -12.43 -2.66 -2.45
CA LEU A 68 -13.60 -2.17 -1.75
C LEU A 68 -13.38 -0.79 -1.15
N ILE A 69 -12.26 -0.58 -0.44
CA ILE A 69 -11.92 0.72 0.15
C ILE A 69 -11.70 1.76 -0.96
N ALA A 70 -10.95 1.42 -2.01
CA ALA A 70 -10.74 2.32 -3.15
C ALA A 70 -12.06 2.68 -3.85
N ALA A 71 -12.95 1.69 -4.04
CA ALA A 71 -14.28 1.93 -4.60
C ALA A 71 -15.13 2.84 -3.71
N PHE A 72 -15.07 2.66 -2.38
CA PHE A 72 -15.78 3.51 -1.44
C PHE A 72 -15.23 4.93 -1.43
N LEU A 73 -13.91 5.13 -1.53
CA LEU A 73 -13.31 6.46 -1.69
C LEU A 73 -13.72 7.14 -3.02
N THR A 74 -14.01 6.34 -4.05
CA THR A 74 -14.40 6.83 -5.39
C THR A 74 -15.89 7.17 -5.47
N HIS A 75 -16.76 6.29 -4.95
CA HIS A 75 -18.22 6.32 -5.17
C HIS A 75 -19.06 6.37 -3.89
N GLY A 76 -18.41 6.38 -2.73
CA GLY A 76 -19.08 6.41 -1.43
C GLY A 76 -19.87 7.69 -1.20
N ASP A 77 -20.74 7.65 -0.19
CA ASP A 77 -21.51 8.82 0.22
C ASP A 77 -20.56 9.96 0.66
N PRO A 78 -20.62 11.14 0.02
CA PRO A 78 -19.79 12.28 0.37
C PRO A 78 -19.88 12.67 1.85
N GLU A 79 -21.05 12.55 2.48
CA GLU A 79 -21.22 12.91 3.90
C GLU A 79 -20.48 11.93 4.82
N LEU A 80 -20.38 10.65 4.45
CA LEU A 80 -19.58 9.67 5.19
C LEU A 80 -18.07 9.90 5.01
N LEU A 81 -17.67 10.41 3.84
CA LEU A 81 -16.27 10.68 3.50
C LEU A 81 -15.76 12.03 4.03
N LYS A 82 -16.67 12.97 4.32
CA LYS A 82 -16.36 14.34 4.75
C LYS A 82 -15.43 14.41 5.96
N LYS A 83 -15.55 13.48 6.91
CA LYS A 83 -14.66 13.42 8.09
C LYS A 83 -13.19 13.19 7.74
N TYR A 84 -12.90 12.70 6.53
CA TYR A 84 -11.55 12.45 6.04
C TYR A 84 -10.99 13.59 5.18
N ASP A 85 -11.75 14.65 4.87
CA ASP A 85 -11.35 15.71 3.93
C ASP A 85 -9.98 16.32 4.24
N LEU A 86 -9.75 16.69 5.50
CA LEU A 86 -8.47 17.30 5.92
C LEU A 86 -7.30 16.32 5.81
N TRP A 87 -7.52 15.03 6.06
CA TRP A 87 -6.49 14.01 5.92
C TRP A 87 -6.23 13.68 4.44
N ARG A 88 -7.27 13.65 3.61
CA ARG A 88 -7.15 13.47 2.15
C ARG A 88 -6.40 14.64 1.48
N ALA A 89 -6.52 15.85 2.03
CA ALA A 89 -5.85 17.03 1.51
C ALA A 89 -4.32 16.97 1.58
N VAL A 90 -3.75 16.04 2.37
CA VAL A 90 -2.29 15.84 2.50
C VAL A 90 -1.83 14.50 1.94
N TRP A 91 -2.66 13.85 1.12
CA TRP A 91 -2.25 12.65 0.40
C TRP A 91 -1.26 12.97 -0.72
N PRO A 92 -0.36 12.03 -1.07
CA PRO A 92 0.53 12.18 -2.22
C PRO A 92 -0.28 12.49 -3.48
N SER A 93 0.27 13.34 -4.33
CA SER A 93 -0.30 13.59 -5.65
C SER A 93 -0.15 12.35 -6.54
N ARG A 94 -0.89 12.33 -7.65
CA ARG A 94 -0.72 11.30 -8.67
C ARG A 94 0.71 11.26 -9.22
N GLN A 95 1.33 12.43 -9.39
CA GLN A 95 2.71 12.55 -9.88
C GLN A 95 3.71 11.87 -8.93
N ASP A 96 3.53 12.01 -7.62
CA ASP A 96 4.42 11.37 -6.63
C ASP A 96 4.42 9.85 -6.80
N PHE A 97 3.27 9.25 -7.13
CA PHE A 97 3.18 7.83 -7.44
C PHE A 97 3.82 7.47 -8.78
N GLU A 98 3.65 8.29 -9.81
CA GLU A 98 4.22 8.04 -11.15
C GLU A 98 5.76 8.06 -11.12
N GLU A 99 6.34 8.89 -10.27
CA GLU A 99 7.79 8.96 -10.06
C GLU A 99 8.29 7.79 -9.19
N GLY A 100 7.53 7.39 -8.18
CA GLY A 100 7.99 6.41 -7.17
C GLY A 100 7.61 4.95 -7.43
N MET A 101 6.53 4.66 -8.16
CA MET A 101 5.95 3.31 -8.21
C MET A 101 6.17 2.59 -9.54
N PRO A 102 6.85 1.43 -9.54
CA PRO A 102 7.11 0.65 -10.76
C PRO A 102 5.89 0.34 -11.60
N ILE A 103 4.70 0.20 -10.99
CA ILE A 103 3.43 -0.08 -11.72
C ILE A 103 2.98 1.07 -12.63
N LEU A 104 3.39 2.30 -12.32
CA LEU A 104 3.06 3.50 -13.10
C LEU A 104 4.20 3.94 -14.02
N TRP A 105 5.37 3.32 -13.91
CA TRP A 105 6.50 3.68 -14.75
C TRP A 105 6.21 3.40 -16.24
N PRO A 106 6.83 4.20 -17.14
CA PRO A 106 6.76 3.95 -18.58
C PRO A 106 7.13 2.50 -18.92
N GLU A 107 6.45 1.92 -19.92
CA GLU A 107 6.55 0.49 -20.27
C GLU A 107 8.00 0.01 -20.44
N ARG A 108 8.88 0.85 -21.03
CA ARG A 108 10.31 0.55 -21.20
C ARG A 108 11.08 0.30 -19.91
N LEU A 109 10.63 0.86 -18.78
CA LEU A 109 11.25 0.70 -17.46
C LEU A 109 10.56 -0.38 -16.62
N ARG A 110 9.36 -0.80 -17.02
CA ARG A 110 8.48 -1.68 -16.25
C ARG A 110 8.62 -3.15 -16.66
N VAL A 111 9.51 -3.51 -17.59
CA VAL A 111 9.69 -4.88 -18.13
C VAL A 111 9.64 -5.97 -17.05
N SER A 112 8.67 -6.89 -17.16
CA SER A 112 8.43 -7.98 -16.20
C SER A 112 7.82 -9.23 -16.85
N ASN A 113 7.65 -10.29 -16.07
CA ASN A 113 6.94 -11.51 -16.46
C ASN A 113 5.41 -11.40 -16.36
N SER A 114 4.88 -10.20 -16.12
CA SER A 114 3.46 -9.97 -16.01
C SER A 114 2.73 -10.24 -17.33
N LYS A 115 1.58 -10.89 -17.23
CA LYS A 115 0.65 -11.10 -18.37
C LYS A 115 0.03 -9.80 -18.90
N PHE A 116 0.16 -8.68 -18.17
CA PHE A 116 -0.39 -7.38 -18.55
C PHE A 116 0.61 -6.52 -19.34
N GLN A 117 1.80 -7.05 -19.63
CA GLN A 117 2.81 -6.36 -20.44
C GLN A 117 2.85 -6.87 -21.87
N SER A 118 3.24 -5.98 -22.79
CA SER A 118 3.56 -6.38 -24.15
C SER A 118 4.91 -7.07 -24.20
N ASN A 119 5.06 -8.04 -25.13
CA ASN A 119 6.36 -8.65 -25.40
C ASN A 119 7.28 -7.57 -25.99
N SER A 120 8.17 -7.04 -25.15
CA SER A 120 9.15 -6.04 -25.58
C SER A 120 10.57 -6.58 -25.41
N SER A 121 11.44 -6.26 -26.36
CA SER A 121 12.89 -6.54 -26.29
C SER A 121 13.64 -5.50 -25.43
N ASN A 122 12.90 -4.75 -24.60
CA ASN A 122 13.46 -3.71 -23.77
C ASN A 122 14.38 -4.30 -22.67
N PRO A 123 15.40 -3.56 -22.23
CA PRO A 123 16.27 -4.00 -21.15
C PRO A 123 15.49 -4.11 -19.84
N ILE A 124 15.80 -5.14 -19.05
CA ILE A 124 15.16 -5.38 -17.75
C ILE A 124 15.80 -4.46 -16.70
N ALA A 125 15.16 -3.33 -16.41
CA ALA A 125 15.61 -2.35 -15.43
C ALA A 125 15.31 -2.75 -13.99
N LEU A 126 14.21 -3.47 -13.76
CA LEU A 126 13.75 -3.88 -12.44
C LEU A 126 14.52 -5.11 -11.91
N PRO A 127 14.80 -5.20 -10.60
CA PRO A 127 15.43 -6.37 -10.01
C PRO A 127 14.57 -7.63 -10.18
N PRO A 128 15.15 -8.85 -10.16
CA PRO A 128 14.40 -10.08 -10.38
C PRO A 128 13.22 -10.30 -9.42
N SER A 129 13.31 -9.82 -8.18
CA SER A 129 12.20 -9.88 -7.22
C SER A 129 10.98 -9.06 -7.66
N ALA A 130 11.21 -7.91 -8.30
CA ALA A 130 10.15 -7.05 -8.80
C ALA A 130 9.64 -7.52 -10.18
N SER A 131 10.55 -7.78 -11.12
CA SER A 131 10.22 -8.12 -12.50
C SER A 131 9.85 -9.58 -12.72
N GLY A 132 10.28 -10.49 -11.83
CA GLY A 132 10.23 -11.94 -12.08
C GLY A 132 11.19 -12.41 -13.17
N LEU A 133 12.04 -11.52 -13.69
CA LEU A 133 12.98 -11.79 -14.78
C LEU A 133 14.42 -11.67 -14.29
N TRP A 134 15.23 -12.65 -14.62
CA TRP A 134 16.65 -12.66 -14.25
C TRP A 134 17.44 -11.77 -15.21
N ASN A 135 18.05 -10.70 -14.68
CA ASN A 135 18.87 -9.76 -15.45
C ASN A 135 20.38 -9.87 -15.16
N SER A 136 20.79 -10.67 -14.16
CA SER A 136 22.18 -10.60 -13.63
C SER A 136 22.92 -11.93 -13.46
N ILE A 137 22.27 -13.11 -13.44
CA ILE A 137 22.95 -14.40 -13.13
C ILE A 137 22.36 -15.57 -13.93
N ARG A 138 23.22 -16.43 -14.52
CA ARG A 138 22.82 -17.70 -15.15
C ARG A 138 22.46 -18.73 -14.07
N LYS A 139 21.22 -19.25 -14.08
CA LYS A 139 20.75 -20.28 -13.14
C LYS A 139 21.59 -21.56 -13.21
N LYS A 140 21.91 -22.13 -12.04
CA LYS A 140 21.92 -23.59 -11.88
C LYS A 140 20.47 -24.04 -11.65
N PRO A 141 20.05 -25.23 -12.13
CA PRO A 141 18.71 -25.73 -11.85
C PRO A 141 18.57 -25.89 -10.34
N VAL A 142 17.54 -25.26 -9.76
CA VAL A 142 17.17 -25.45 -8.36
C VAL A 142 16.11 -26.55 -8.35
N GLU A 143 16.35 -27.64 -7.62
CA GLU A 143 15.48 -28.83 -7.58
C GLU A 143 14.12 -28.58 -6.89
N HIS A 144 13.96 -27.43 -6.23
CA HIS A 144 12.76 -27.08 -5.48
C HIS A 144 12.21 -25.72 -5.91
N GLU A 145 10.92 -25.69 -6.21
CA GLU A 145 10.16 -24.49 -6.53
C GLU A 145 10.00 -23.67 -5.23
N TYR A 146 10.80 -22.61 -5.08
CA TYR A 146 10.64 -21.68 -3.97
C TYR A 146 9.41 -20.82 -4.22
N GLU A 147 8.28 -21.14 -3.57
CA GLU A 147 7.23 -20.14 -3.35
C GLU A 147 7.80 -19.03 -2.47
N THR A 148 7.90 -17.82 -3.02
CA THR A 148 8.37 -16.68 -2.25
C THR A 148 7.42 -15.52 -2.45
N LYS A 149 6.78 -15.11 -1.35
CA LYS A 149 5.93 -13.92 -1.19
C LYS A 149 6.55 -12.65 -1.80
N HIS A 150 7.88 -12.60 -1.91
CA HIS A 150 8.65 -11.43 -2.33
C HIS A 150 9.16 -11.49 -3.78
N GLN A 151 8.59 -12.35 -4.63
CA GLN A 151 8.91 -12.44 -6.05
C GLN A 151 7.73 -12.02 -6.92
N ASN A 152 8.00 -11.61 -8.15
CA ASN A 152 6.98 -11.19 -9.12
C ASN A 152 6.12 -10.02 -8.61
N LEU A 153 6.69 -9.14 -7.77
CA LEU A 153 5.93 -8.11 -7.06
C LEU A 153 5.12 -7.23 -8.02
N LEU A 154 5.71 -6.86 -9.16
CA LEU A 154 5.03 -6.03 -10.14
C LEU A 154 3.84 -6.76 -10.79
N ALA A 155 4.03 -8.03 -11.20
CA ALA A 155 2.96 -8.83 -11.78
C ALA A 155 1.81 -9.06 -10.79
N GLN A 156 2.13 -9.26 -9.51
CA GLN A 156 1.13 -9.37 -8.44
C GLN A 156 0.38 -8.06 -8.21
N GLN A 157 1.08 -6.92 -8.19
CA GLN A 157 0.45 -5.60 -8.06
C GLN A 157 -0.48 -5.29 -9.25
N GLU A 158 -0.03 -5.52 -10.47
CA GLU A 158 -0.84 -5.33 -11.69
C GLU A 158 -2.07 -6.24 -11.66
N LYS A 159 -1.92 -7.52 -11.26
CA LYS A 159 -3.06 -8.44 -11.12
C LYS A 159 -4.09 -7.92 -10.13
N ARG A 160 -3.66 -7.47 -8.93
CA ARG A 160 -4.58 -6.97 -7.90
C ARG A 160 -5.34 -5.73 -8.35
N LEU A 161 -4.64 -4.77 -8.97
CA LEU A 161 -5.27 -3.56 -9.50
C LEU A 161 -6.27 -3.91 -10.62
N GLN A 162 -5.90 -4.78 -11.56
CA GLN A 162 -6.75 -5.17 -12.68
C GLN A 162 -7.98 -5.98 -12.25
N ASP A 163 -7.83 -6.91 -11.31
CA ASP A 163 -8.95 -7.68 -10.77
C ASP A 163 -9.92 -6.75 -10.00
N ALA A 164 -9.40 -5.83 -9.19
CA ALA A 164 -10.21 -4.84 -8.49
C ALA A 164 -10.93 -3.89 -9.46
N TRP A 165 -10.25 -3.42 -10.51
CA TRP A 165 -10.83 -2.59 -11.57
C TRP A 165 -12.01 -3.26 -12.27
N ARG A 166 -11.90 -4.56 -12.59
CA ARG A 166 -13.00 -5.33 -13.18
C ARG A 166 -14.19 -5.42 -12.23
N SER A 167 -13.96 -5.68 -10.94
CA SER A 167 -15.04 -5.73 -9.95
C SER A 167 -15.75 -4.39 -9.83
N VAL A 168 -15.02 -3.27 -9.85
CA VAL A 168 -15.60 -1.93 -9.70
C VAL A 168 -16.36 -1.49 -10.94
N THR A 169 -15.80 -1.69 -12.13
CA THR A 169 -16.48 -1.33 -13.39
C THR A 169 -17.71 -2.20 -13.68
N ALA A 170 -17.77 -3.42 -13.14
CA ALA A 170 -18.98 -4.24 -13.20
C ALA A 170 -20.15 -3.65 -12.39
N VAL A 171 -19.87 -2.89 -11.32
CA VAL A 171 -20.87 -2.24 -10.46
C VAL A 171 -21.11 -0.79 -10.85
N PHE A 172 -20.06 -0.08 -11.22
CA PHE A 172 -20.03 1.34 -11.58
C PHE A 172 -19.38 1.50 -12.97
N PRO A 173 -20.11 1.29 -14.09
CA PRO A 173 -19.53 1.26 -15.42
C PRO A 173 -18.87 2.57 -15.86
N ASP A 174 -19.36 3.70 -15.35
CA ASP A 174 -18.85 5.04 -15.67
C ASP A 174 -17.67 5.47 -14.77
N THR A 175 -17.05 4.54 -14.05
CA THR A 175 -15.90 4.86 -13.18
C THR A 175 -14.76 5.40 -14.03
N ASP A 176 -14.25 6.57 -13.64
CA ASP A 176 -13.02 7.12 -14.20
C ASP A 176 -11.79 6.34 -13.71
N TRP A 177 -10.96 5.90 -14.66
CA TRP A 177 -9.76 5.11 -14.36
C TRP A 177 -8.76 5.91 -13.50
N GLU A 178 -8.54 7.18 -13.82
CA GLU A 178 -7.54 8.01 -13.13
C GLU A 178 -7.89 8.21 -11.66
N THR A 179 -9.16 8.52 -11.38
CA THR A 179 -9.69 8.68 -10.03
C THR A 179 -9.64 7.38 -9.22
N TYR A 180 -10.12 6.28 -9.79
CA TYR A 180 -10.14 5.00 -9.08
C TYR A 180 -8.72 4.47 -8.82
N SER A 181 -7.87 4.48 -9.84
CA SER A 181 -6.49 4.00 -9.71
C SER A 181 -5.71 4.85 -8.70
N TYR A 182 -5.94 6.17 -8.64
CA TYR A 182 -5.39 7.02 -7.60
C TYR A 182 -5.76 6.54 -6.18
N TYR A 183 -7.05 6.33 -5.90
CA TYR A 183 -7.46 5.84 -4.59
C TYR A 183 -6.98 4.43 -4.29
N TRP A 184 -6.88 3.57 -5.30
CA TRP A 184 -6.29 2.25 -5.15
C TRP A 184 -4.80 2.33 -4.75
N LEU A 185 -4.04 3.26 -5.34
CA LEU A 185 -2.62 3.48 -5.00
C LEU A 185 -2.46 4.00 -3.57
N ILE A 186 -3.34 4.89 -3.13
CA ILE A 186 -3.39 5.35 -1.73
C ILE A 186 -3.58 4.15 -0.79
N VAL A 187 -4.58 3.31 -1.04
CA VAL A 187 -4.84 2.12 -0.22
C VAL A 187 -3.64 1.16 -0.26
N ASN A 188 -3.07 0.92 -1.43
CA ASN A 188 -1.95 -0.02 -1.59
C ASN A 188 -0.64 0.44 -0.92
N THR A 189 -0.43 1.75 -0.74
CA THR A 189 0.83 2.29 -0.20
C THR A 189 0.74 2.77 1.25
N ARG A 190 -0.46 3.10 1.73
CA ARG A 190 -0.65 3.75 3.04
C ARG A 190 -1.43 2.92 4.06
N SER A 191 -1.82 1.70 3.69
CA SER A 191 -2.54 0.81 4.59
C SER A 191 -1.60 0.06 5.54
N PHE A 192 -2.05 -0.12 6.77
CA PHE A 192 -1.39 -0.93 7.79
C PHE A 192 -2.10 -2.26 7.93
N TYR A 193 -1.34 -3.32 8.23
CA TYR A 193 -1.94 -4.57 8.65
C TYR A 193 -2.77 -4.35 9.92
N TYR A 194 -4.05 -4.70 9.88
CA TYR A 194 -4.96 -4.51 10.99
C TYR A 194 -6.02 -5.60 11.01
N LEU A 195 -6.20 -6.21 12.17
CA LEU A 195 -7.29 -7.13 12.48
C LEU A 195 -8.19 -6.52 13.54
N MET A 196 -9.49 -6.74 13.39
CA MET A 196 -10.41 -6.40 14.46
C MET A 196 -10.18 -7.29 15.69
N PRO A 197 -10.42 -6.78 16.91
CA PRO A 197 -10.36 -7.59 18.11
C PRO A 197 -11.27 -8.82 18.00
N GLY A 198 -10.67 -10.01 18.05
CA GLY A 198 -11.38 -11.29 17.97
C GLY A 198 -11.50 -11.89 16.57
N GLU A 199 -10.97 -11.25 15.53
CA GLU A 199 -10.87 -11.85 14.19
C GLU A 199 -9.62 -12.72 14.04
N GLU A 200 -9.75 -13.80 13.27
CA GLU A 200 -8.62 -14.61 12.83
C GLU A 200 -7.94 -13.96 11.62
N PRO A 201 -6.60 -14.08 11.48
CA PRO A 201 -5.90 -13.62 10.29
C PRO A 201 -6.47 -14.26 9.01
N PRO A 202 -6.77 -13.47 7.96
CA PRO A 202 -7.18 -14.02 6.68
C PRO A 202 -6.03 -14.77 6.00
N GLU A 203 -6.39 -15.63 5.03
CA GLU A 203 -5.41 -16.36 4.20
C GLU A 203 -4.50 -15.38 3.43
N ASP A 204 -5.08 -14.31 2.85
CA ASP A 204 -4.32 -13.19 2.30
C ASP A 204 -4.21 -12.06 3.33
N SER A 205 -2.99 -11.78 3.80
CA SER A 205 -2.71 -10.63 4.68
C SER A 205 -3.16 -9.28 4.11
N ASN A 206 -3.31 -9.18 2.78
CA ASN A 206 -3.87 -8.00 2.11
C ASN A 206 -5.39 -7.85 2.29
N ASP A 207 -6.05 -8.75 3.01
CA ASP A 207 -7.44 -8.59 3.42
C ASP A 207 -7.57 -8.15 4.88
N ALA A 208 -6.45 -8.00 5.60
CA ALA A 208 -6.40 -7.47 6.95
C ALA A 208 -5.73 -6.09 6.95
N MET A 209 -6.50 -5.04 6.65
CA MET A 209 -5.93 -3.69 6.62
C MET A 209 -6.84 -2.56 7.08
N ALA A 210 -6.18 -1.48 7.48
CA ALA A 210 -6.77 -0.20 7.78
C ALA A 210 -5.91 0.93 7.19
N LEU A 211 -6.56 1.99 6.70
CA LEU A 211 -5.87 3.27 6.58
C LEU A 211 -5.99 4.01 7.92
N VAL A 212 -4.86 4.46 8.43
CA VAL A 212 -4.75 5.05 9.77
C VAL A 212 -4.28 6.50 9.60
N PRO A 213 -5.18 7.49 9.75
CA PRO A 213 -4.80 8.88 9.60
C PRO A 213 -3.64 9.26 10.51
N PHE A 214 -2.78 10.14 10.02
CA PHE A 214 -1.54 10.61 10.66
C PHE A 214 -0.44 9.55 10.68
N ALA A 215 -0.73 8.31 11.07
CA ALA A 215 0.28 7.26 11.10
C ALA A 215 0.88 6.96 9.71
N ASP A 216 0.14 7.23 8.65
CA ASP A 216 0.59 7.11 7.27
C ASP A 216 1.65 8.16 6.84
N TYR A 217 2.10 9.04 7.74
CA TYR A 217 3.25 9.94 7.53
C TYR A 217 4.57 9.40 8.09
N PHE A 218 4.55 8.27 8.81
CA PHE A 218 5.79 7.64 9.24
C PHE A 218 6.51 7.05 8.03
N ASN A 219 7.69 7.61 7.73
CA ASN A 219 8.58 7.03 6.73
C ASN A 219 9.30 5.81 7.33
N HIS A 220 9.53 4.77 6.52
CA HIS A 220 10.33 3.63 6.92
C HIS A 220 11.83 4.01 6.94
N THR A 221 12.53 3.68 8.02
CA THR A 221 14.00 3.66 8.08
C THR A 221 14.49 2.21 8.04
N ASP A 222 15.55 1.96 7.27
CA ASP A 222 16.14 0.63 7.07
C ASP A 222 17.10 0.27 8.22
N ASP A 223 16.67 0.43 9.47
CA ASP A 223 17.50 0.06 10.63
C ASP A 223 17.27 -1.39 11.03
N ALA A 224 17.60 -2.30 10.12
CA ALA A 224 17.78 -3.72 10.46
C ALA A 224 19.15 -3.90 11.13
N VAL A 225 19.27 -3.54 12.40
CA VAL A 225 20.40 -3.97 13.23
C VAL A 225 20.16 -5.43 13.60
N SER A 226 20.62 -6.34 12.74
CA SER A 226 20.81 -7.74 13.11
C SER A 226 21.96 -7.84 14.13
N ASN A 227 21.65 -7.74 15.42
CA ASN A 227 22.56 -8.22 16.45
C ASN A 227 22.24 -9.69 16.74
N ASP A 228 22.74 -10.58 15.89
CA ASP A 228 22.97 -11.96 16.29
C ASP A 228 24.48 -12.19 16.34
N SER A 229 24.98 -12.23 17.58
CA SER A 229 26.32 -12.62 18.01
C SER A 229 26.43 -14.13 18.20
#